data_AF-A0A7G2C9Y6-F1
#
_entry.id   AF-A0A7G2C9Y6-F1
#
_cell.length_a   1.000
_cell.length_b   1.000
_cell.length_c   1.000
_cell.angle_alpha   90.00
_cell.angle_beta   90.00
_cell.angle_gamma   90.00
#
_symmetry.space_group_name_H-M   'P 1'
#
loop_
_entity.id
_entity.type
_entity.pdbx_description
1 polymer ?
#
loop_
_entity_poly.entity_id
_entity_poly.type
_entity_poly.pdbx_seq_one_letter_code
_entity_poly.pdbx_strand_id
1 'polypeptide(L)'
;MVSISDLTGKYSLTAFGGETLPAPVVVELTADGEKLKFHAQVANSMNGSLTLADGKLKGMLMSTRMMGPPALMKVEGFFGKFMEGIEVKKDGSNIVLTAGSESAVLAHM
;
A
#
# COMPACT_ATOMS: atom_id res chain seq x y z
N MET A 1 -4.20 -17.45 7.43
CA MET A 1 -3.03 -16.54 7.52
C MET A 1 -2.78 -16.03 6.12
N VAL A 2 -2.66 -14.72 5.91
CA VAL A 2 -2.38 -14.16 4.57
C VAL A 2 -0.96 -14.54 4.16
N SER A 3 -0.76 -14.96 2.91
CA SER A 3 0.56 -15.26 2.35
C SER A 3 1.04 -14.18 1.37
N ILE A 4 2.31 -14.19 0.96
CA ILE A 4 2.84 -13.29 -0.07
C ILE A 4 2.06 -13.45 -1.38
N SER A 5 1.81 -14.70 -1.82
CA SER A 5 1.05 -15.02 -3.04
C SER A 5 -0.40 -14.56 -2.97
N ASP A 6 -0.98 -14.47 -1.78
CA ASP A 6 -2.32 -13.92 -1.61
C ASP A 6 -2.41 -12.42 -1.87
N LEU A 7 -1.29 -11.71 -1.70
CA LEU A 7 -1.19 -10.27 -1.83
C LEU A 7 -0.71 -9.83 -3.22
N THR A 8 -0.09 -10.72 -3.99
CA THR A 8 0.41 -10.36 -5.32
C THR A 8 -0.72 -9.98 -6.27
N GLY A 9 -0.52 -8.91 -7.03
CA GLY A 9 -1.50 -8.42 -7.99
C GLY A 9 -1.36 -6.93 -8.24
N LYS A 10 -2.26 -6.42 -9.06
CA LYS A 10 -2.39 -4.99 -9.33
C LYS A 10 -3.72 -4.50 -8.77
N TYR A 11 -3.67 -3.38 -8.08
CA TYR A 11 -4.77 -2.87 -7.30
C TYR A 11 -4.97 -1.38 -7.54
N SER A 12 -6.21 -0.92 -7.39
CA SER A 12 -6.52 0.49 -7.29
C SER A 12 -6.94 0.83 -5.86
N LEU A 13 -6.46 1.95 -5.34
CA LEU A 13 -6.89 2.47 -4.04
C LEU A 13 -8.29 3.06 -4.20
N THR A 14 -9.28 2.41 -3.60
CA THR A 14 -10.70 2.78 -3.73
C THR A 14 -11.24 3.51 -2.50
N ALA A 15 -10.60 3.34 -1.35
CA ALA A 15 -10.94 4.08 -0.14
C ALA A 15 -9.69 4.39 0.68
N PHE A 16 -9.60 5.63 1.19
CA PHE A 16 -8.56 6.06 2.10
C PHE A 16 -9.12 7.11 3.07
N GLY A 17 -9.26 6.75 4.35
CA GLY A 17 -9.70 7.69 5.39
C GLY A 17 -11.04 8.41 5.13
N GLY A 18 -11.91 7.87 4.27
CA GLY A 18 -13.15 8.53 3.82
C GLY A 18 -12.96 9.70 2.85
N GLU A 19 -11.73 9.98 2.40
CA GLU A 19 -11.42 11.08 1.48
C GLU A 19 -11.65 10.68 0.02
N THR A 20 -12.12 11.63 -0.79
CA THR A 20 -12.11 11.49 -2.25
C THR A 20 -10.75 11.89 -2.80
N LEU A 21 -10.10 10.96 -3.50
CA LEU A 21 -8.79 11.22 -4.11
C LEU A 21 -8.96 11.99 -5.43
N PRO A 22 -8.10 12.99 -5.72
CA PRO A 22 -8.20 13.79 -6.94
C PRO A 22 -7.75 13.04 -8.20
N ALA A 23 -7.08 11.89 -8.05
CA ALA A 23 -6.61 11.05 -9.14
C ALA A 23 -6.58 9.58 -8.68
N PRO A 24 -6.71 8.61 -9.61
CA PRO A 24 -6.59 7.20 -9.28
C PRO A 24 -5.18 6.87 -8.81
N VAL A 25 -5.09 6.09 -7.74
CA VAL A 25 -3.81 5.56 -7.23
C VAL A 25 -3.75 4.07 -7.56
N VAL A 26 -2.64 3.66 -8.18
CA VAL A 26 -2.41 2.27 -8.58
C VAL A 26 -1.26 1.70 -7.75
N VAL A 27 -1.47 0.51 -7.22
CA VAL A 27 -0.50 -0.25 -6.42
C VAL A 27 -0.28 -1.60 -7.08
N GLU A 28 0.97 -1.97 -7.27
CA GLU A 28 1.40 -3.27 -7.75
C GLU A 28 2.24 -3.96 -6.68
N LEU A 29 1.87 -5.21 -6.39
CA LEU A 29 2.50 -6.07 -5.42
C LEU A 29 3.01 -7.31 -6.17
N THR A 30 4.32 -7.52 -6.16
CA THR A 30 4.94 -8.66 -6.85
C THR A 30 5.69 -9.51 -5.83
N ALA A 31 5.56 -10.84 -5.91
CA ALA A 31 6.37 -11.73 -5.09
C ALA A 31 7.84 -11.66 -5.53
N ASP A 32 8.74 -11.60 -4.56
CA ASP A 32 10.19 -11.66 -4.74
C ASP A 32 10.77 -12.60 -3.66
N GLY A 33 10.63 -13.90 -3.90
CA GLY A 33 10.91 -14.94 -2.91
C GLY A 33 10.00 -14.81 -1.69
N GLU A 34 10.59 -14.59 -0.51
CA GLU A 34 9.88 -14.39 0.76
C GLU A 34 9.46 -12.93 1.00
N LYS A 35 9.77 -12.04 0.06
CA LYS A 35 9.44 -10.61 0.12
C LYS A 35 8.36 -10.26 -0.90
N LEU A 36 7.76 -9.09 -0.69
CA LEU A 36 6.82 -8.47 -1.59
C LEU A 36 7.44 -7.18 -2.13
N LYS A 37 7.69 -7.11 -3.44
CA LYS A 37 8.04 -5.85 -4.10
C LYS A 37 6.79 -4.99 -4.19
N PHE A 38 6.87 -3.79 -3.63
CA PHE A 38 5.81 -2.80 -3.63
C PHE A 38 6.15 -1.71 -4.64
N HIS A 39 5.21 -1.40 -5.51
CA HIS A 39 5.26 -0.25 -6.40
C HIS A 39 3.93 0.48 -6.34
N ALA A 40 3.92 1.77 -6.03
CA ALA A 40 2.73 2.60 -6.09
C ALA A 40 2.98 3.82 -6.96
N GLN A 41 2.01 4.13 -7.81
CA GLN A 41 1.91 5.38 -8.52
C GLN A 41 0.85 6.23 -7.82
N VAL A 42 1.31 7.18 -7.01
CA VAL A 42 0.49 8.18 -6.33
C VAL A 42 0.73 9.53 -7.03
N ALA A 43 0.98 10.63 -6.30
CA ALA A 43 1.59 11.82 -6.89
C ALA A 43 3.04 11.54 -7.31
N ASN A 44 3.74 10.76 -6.49
CA ASN A 44 5.07 10.22 -6.75
C ASN A 44 5.04 8.72 -6.99
N SER A 45 6.14 8.20 -7.54
CA SER A 45 6.37 6.76 -7.58
C SER A 45 7.04 6.31 -6.28
N MET A 46 6.39 5.42 -5.54
CA MET A 46 6.90 4.81 -4.30
C MET A 46 7.26 3.35 -4.55
N ASN A 47 8.47 2.96 -4.16
CA ASN A 47 9.05 1.66 -4.50
C ASN A 47 9.80 1.06 -3.32
N GLY A 48 9.69 -0.24 -3.09
CA GLY A 48 10.51 -0.92 -2.10
C GLY A 48 10.18 -2.39 -1.93
N SER A 49 10.82 -3.02 -0.96
CA SER A 49 10.57 -4.42 -0.60
C SER A 49 9.96 -4.46 0.80
N LEU A 50 8.86 -5.20 0.93
CA LEU A 50 8.15 -5.43 2.18
C LEU A 50 8.29 -6.90 2.58
N THR A 51 8.40 -7.16 3.87
CA THR A 51 8.29 -8.50 4.46
C THR A 51 6.94 -8.63 5.14
N LEU A 52 6.31 -9.79 5.00
CA LEU A 52 5.08 -10.13 5.71
C LEU A 52 5.42 -10.95 6.95
N ALA A 53 5.17 -10.39 8.14
CA ALA A 53 5.35 -11.09 9.41
C ALA A 53 4.20 -10.73 10.35
N ASP A 54 3.61 -11.74 11.01
CA ASP A 54 2.52 -11.56 11.98
C ASP A 54 1.34 -10.73 11.45
N GLY A 55 0.99 -10.91 10.18
CA GLY A 55 -0.10 -10.16 9.52
C GLY A 55 0.23 -8.69 9.26
N LYS A 56 1.50 -8.29 9.35
CA LYS A 56 1.96 -6.92 9.05
C LYS A 56 2.95 -6.91 7.89
N LEU A 57 2.77 -5.95 7.00
CA LEU A 57 3.76 -5.60 5.98
C LEU A 57 4.72 -4.57 6.55
N LYS A 58 6.02 -4.87 6.48
CA LYS A 58 7.08 -3.98 6.97
C LYS A 58 8.20 -3.83 5.97
N GLY A 59 8.68 -2.60 5.77
CA GLY A 59 9.81 -2.31 4.89
C GLY A 59 9.95 -0.83 4.59
N MET A 60 11.06 -0.45 3.98
CA MET A 60 11.33 0.93 3.59
C MET A 60 10.92 1.14 2.12
N LEU A 61 10.20 2.22 1.87
CA LEU A 61 9.91 2.70 0.52
C LEU A 61 10.78 3.90 0.18
N MET A 62 11.26 3.93 -1.06
CA MET A 62 11.83 5.11 -1.69
C MET A 62 10.76 5.80 -2.53
N SER A 63 10.65 7.12 -2.40
CA SER A 63 9.73 7.95 -3.17
C SER A 63 10.50 9.04 -3.90
N THR A 64 10.07 9.38 -5.12
CA THR A 64 10.40 10.70 -5.68
C THR A 64 9.76 11.75 -4.77
N ARG A 65 10.45 12.83 -4.41
CA ARG A 65 9.95 13.82 -3.43
C ARG A 65 9.39 15.06 -4.12
N MET A 66 8.45 14.89 -5.03
CA MET A 66 7.76 16.02 -5.66
C MET A 66 6.52 16.40 -4.84
N MET A 67 6.19 17.69 -4.79
CA MET A 67 4.95 18.15 -4.16
C MET A 67 3.75 17.72 -5.00
N GLY A 68 2.88 16.91 -4.39
CA GLY A 68 1.61 16.51 -4.97
C GLY A 68 0.41 17.21 -4.31
N PRO A 69 -0.81 16.94 -4.78
CA PRO A 69 -2.04 17.34 -4.09
C PRO A 69 -2.05 16.84 -2.62
N PRO A 70 -2.57 17.63 -1.66
CA PRO A 70 -2.54 17.26 -0.23
C PRO A 70 -3.11 15.87 0.09
N ALA A 71 -4.22 15.49 -0.55
CA ALA A 71 -4.82 14.15 -0.38
C ALA A 71 -3.89 13.01 -0.82
N LEU A 72 -3.15 13.21 -1.94
CA LEU A 72 -2.18 12.22 -2.41
C LEU A 72 -0.94 12.16 -1.51
N MET A 73 -0.51 13.29 -0.95
CA MET A 73 0.59 13.31 0.02
C MET A 73 0.24 12.58 1.32
N LYS A 74 -1.04 12.59 1.75
CA LYS A 74 -1.50 11.77 2.88
C LYS A 74 -1.40 10.28 2.59
N VAL A 75 -1.78 9.86 1.37
CA VAL A 75 -1.63 8.47 0.92
C VAL A 75 -0.14 8.07 0.92
N GLU A 76 0.74 8.93 0.41
CA GLU A 76 2.19 8.70 0.46
C GLU A 76 2.72 8.59 1.89
N GLY A 77 2.24 9.46 2.79
CA GLY A 77 2.54 9.42 4.22
C GLY A 77 2.09 8.12 4.87
N PHE A 78 0.90 7.63 4.54
CA PHE A 78 0.39 6.33 5.01
C PHE A 78 1.28 5.19 4.55
N PHE A 79 1.64 5.12 3.26
CA PHE A 79 2.58 4.09 2.77
C PHE A 79 3.98 4.23 3.39
N GLY A 80 4.41 5.44 3.76
CA GLY A 80 5.64 5.64 4.52
C GLY A 80 5.69 4.88 5.85
N LYS A 81 4.52 4.61 6.47
CA LYS A 81 4.41 3.85 7.73
C LYS A 81 4.72 2.36 7.59
N PHE A 82 4.96 1.86 6.38
CA PHE A 82 5.52 0.50 6.22
C PHE A 82 6.83 0.32 6.99
N MET A 83 7.58 1.39 7.29
CA MET A 83 8.77 1.27 8.14
C MET A 83 8.45 0.81 9.58
N GLU A 84 7.27 1.19 10.09
CA GLU A 84 6.79 0.82 11.43
C GLU A 84 6.00 -0.50 11.41
N GLY A 85 5.41 -0.82 10.26
CA GLY A 85 4.62 -2.03 10.01
C GLY A 85 3.13 -1.71 9.93
N ILE A 86 2.51 -2.10 8.83
CA ILE A 86 1.08 -1.87 8.55
C ILE A 86 0.35 -3.21 8.58
N GLU A 87 -0.75 -3.29 9.31
CA GLU A 87 -1.59 -4.49 9.34
C GLU A 87 -2.21 -4.71 7.97
N VAL A 88 -2.15 -5.96 7.50
CA VAL A 88 -2.71 -6.36 6.22
C VAL A 88 -3.73 -7.46 6.40
N LYS A 89 -4.89 -7.29 5.78
CA LYS A 89 -5.94 -8.29 5.70
C LYS A 89 -6.40 -8.43 4.26
N LYS A 90 -6.66 -9.66 3.84
CA LYS A 90 -7.35 -9.95 2.59
C LYS A 90 -8.85 -10.09 2.86
N ASP A 91 -9.66 -9.34 2.13
CA ASP A 91 -11.12 -9.35 2.20
C ASP A 91 -11.68 -9.65 0.81
N GLY A 92 -11.91 -10.94 0.53
CA GLY A 92 -12.19 -11.41 -0.82
C GLY A 92 -11.04 -11.11 -1.77
N SER A 93 -11.31 -10.34 -2.83
CA SER A 93 -10.30 -9.87 -3.79
C SER A 93 -9.60 -8.58 -3.36
N ASN A 94 -10.03 -7.96 -2.26
CA ASN A 94 -9.49 -6.69 -1.80
C ASN A 94 -8.38 -6.91 -0.76
N ILE A 95 -7.45 -5.96 -0.70
CA ILE A 95 -6.49 -5.85 0.39
C ILE A 95 -6.87 -4.65 1.24
N VAL A 96 -7.02 -4.86 2.54
CA VAL A 96 -7.23 -3.82 3.53
C VAL A 96 -5.95 -3.62 4.31
N LEU A 97 -5.44 -2.39 4.30
CA LEU A 97 -4.28 -1.95 5.05
C LEU A 97 -4.74 -1.07 6.21
N THR A 98 -4.22 -1.31 7.42
CA THR A 98 -4.59 -0.53 8.61
C THR A 98 -3.35 -0.10 9.38
N ALA A 99 -3.28 1.19 9.73
CA ALA A 99 -2.22 1.76 10.54
C ALA A 99 -2.84 2.72 11.58
N GLY A 100 -3.02 2.24 12.81
CA GLY A 100 -3.69 3.00 13.86
C GLY A 100 -5.16 3.25 13.52
N SER A 101 -5.57 4.51 13.43
CA SER A 101 -6.93 4.91 13.05
C SER A 101 -7.14 5.08 11.54
N GLU A 102 -6.08 4.98 10.74
CA GLU A 102 -6.15 5.13 9.29
C GLU A 102 -6.26 3.76 8.61
N SER A 103 -7.04 3.70 7.53
CA SER A 103 -7.17 2.51 6.70
C SER A 103 -7.21 2.86 5.21
N ALA A 104 -6.72 1.92 4.41
CA ALA A 104 -6.68 1.98 2.96
C ALA A 104 -7.24 0.68 2.38
N VAL A 105 -8.10 0.79 1.36
CA VAL A 105 -8.66 -0.37 0.65
C VAL A 105 -8.16 -0.40 -0.77
N LEU A 106 -7.46 -1.47 -1.11
CA LEU A 106 -6.92 -1.76 -2.42
C LEU A 106 -7.83 -2.81 -3.10
N ALA A 107 -8.52 -2.42 -4.17
CA ALA A 107 -9.37 -3.33 -4.94
C ALA A 107 -8.58 -3.91 -6.12
N HIS A 108 -8.68 -5.21 -6.33
CA HIS A 108 -7.99 -5.89 -7.44
C HIS A 108 -8.49 -5.36 -8.79
N MET A 109 -7.56 -5.14 -9.72
CA MET A 109 -7.83 -4.66 -11.08
C MET A 109 -8.00 -5.80 -12.09
#